data_AF-A0A439IGZ6-F1
#
_entry.id   AF-A0A439IGZ6-F1
#
_cell.length_a   1.000
_cell.length_b   1.000
_cell.length_c   1.000
_cell.angle_alpha   90.00
_cell.angle_beta   90.00
_cell.angle_gamma   90.00
#
_symmetry.space_group_name_H-M   'P 1'
#
loop_
_entity.id
_entity.type
_entity.pdbx_description
1 polymer ?
#
loop_
_entity_poly.entity_id
_entity_poly.type
_entity_poly.pdbx_seq_one_letter_code
_entity_poly.pdbx_strand_id
1 'polypeptide(L)'
;MRRIAVVVDGLDFVCKIEREFLKPILKGPDSLETAFTVRRSQMRLFDVRESKEQLTAKSATGALAYLKRGETVPYNNSADSLKGGIPAKRSQVKNRKPYWYSLQGEGPTATKRIVLPEHHDRRYVFTIIGADDSSVIIDTLYSFAPADESEAEFTHAGMNSLLGWYQVELRGRSQHGDGVLKVKLPDYRGVLLANPATVAAKEKAAVMTAFAQLSGSGSGPSLEELGTAQRLAFDLAYLRACGFANPDKMVVLLEQELRALAGERVERKLSVADAKISRRKTTNVAASVDAYAARIASALPPYPDPRAFINAGDEVLDIVITGPVDGPIAVGTELFDLGEVTAGGNLVARAGSVTAAQIVKAVLLIDPAVTMVKMPKGNRLQRMQYEWQAAVKRWQTEFESTAEKLLTGVTDLRTREAVINSAMALMHAK
;
A
#
# COMPACT_ATOMS: atom_id res chain seq x y z
N MET A 1 38.32 -26.71 -0.01
CA MET A 1 37.91 -26.38 -1.38
C MET A 1 37.12 -25.08 -1.34
N ARG A 2 37.51 -24.03 -2.08
CA ARG A 2 36.74 -22.78 -2.11
C ARG A 2 35.39 -23.00 -2.80
N ARG A 3 34.33 -22.43 -2.24
CA ARG A 3 33.01 -22.45 -2.89
C ARG A 3 33.03 -21.46 -4.06
N ILE A 4 32.90 -21.97 -5.28
CA ILE A 4 32.83 -21.16 -6.50
C ILE A 4 31.35 -20.94 -6.83
N ALA A 5 31.00 -19.71 -7.23
CA ALA A 5 29.70 -19.37 -7.78
C ALA A 5 29.84 -19.07 -9.28
N VAL A 6 28.85 -19.51 -10.05
CA VAL A 6 28.69 -19.11 -11.45
C VAL A 6 27.76 -17.90 -11.46
N VAL A 7 28.26 -16.75 -11.95
CA VAL A 7 27.50 -15.51 -12.01
C VAL A 7 27.53 -14.96 -13.44
N VAL A 8 26.45 -14.28 -13.82
CA VAL A 8 26.32 -13.61 -15.11
C VAL A 8 26.38 -12.11 -14.84
N ASP A 9 27.27 -11.39 -15.54
CA ASP A 9 27.34 -9.93 -15.44
C ASP A 9 26.27 -9.24 -16.29
N GLY A 10 26.20 -7.91 -16.24
CA GLY A 10 25.19 -7.15 -17.01
C GLY A 10 25.40 -7.12 -18.53
N LEU A 11 26.39 -7.84 -19.07
CA LEU A 11 26.66 -8.04 -20.49
C LEU A 11 26.62 -9.53 -20.87
N ASP A 12 25.86 -10.33 -20.10
CA ASP A 12 25.68 -11.77 -20.29
C ASP A 12 26.98 -12.60 -20.25
N PHE A 13 28.06 -12.05 -19.67
CA PHE A 13 29.30 -12.79 -19.52
C PHE A 13 29.28 -13.66 -18.28
N VAL A 14 29.56 -14.95 -18.48
CA VAL A 14 29.55 -15.96 -17.42
C VAL A 14 30.91 -16.01 -16.74
N CYS A 15 30.93 -15.69 -15.45
CA CYS A 15 32.12 -15.73 -14.59
C CYS A 15 32.01 -16.87 -13.57
N LYS A 16 33.15 -17.50 -13.27
CA LYS A 16 33.31 -18.38 -12.09
C LYS A 16 34.10 -17.61 -11.06
N ILE A 17 33.47 -17.19 -9.97
CA ILE A 17 34.10 -16.35 -8.93
C ILE A 17 33.96 -17.06 -7.58
N GLU A 18 34.98 -16.94 -6.74
CA GLU A 18 34.96 -17.45 -5.37
C GLU A 18 33.89 -16.71 -4.56
N ARG A 19 33.00 -17.45 -3.90
CA ARG A 19 31.82 -16.91 -3.20
C ARG A 19 32.18 -15.94 -2.06
N GLU A 20 33.39 -16.02 -1.52
CA GLU A 20 33.89 -15.09 -0.49
C GLU A 20 34.01 -13.64 -0.99
N PHE A 21 34.12 -13.43 -2.30
CA PHE A 21 34.18 -12.09 -2.93
C PHE A 21 32.84 -11.61 -3.47
N LEU A 22 31.76 -12.36 -3.20
CA LEU A 22 30.42 -12.09 -3.69
C LEU A 22 29.47 -11.88 -2.52
N LYS A 23 28.92 -10.66 -2.41
CA LYS A 23 27.94 -10.31 -1.38
C LYS A 23 26.53 -10.40 -1.92
N PRO A 24 25.55 -10.89 -1.13
CA PRO A 24 24.14 -10.75 -1.49
C PRO A 24 23.76 -9.26 -1.55
N ILE A 25 22.72 -8.95 -2.31
CA ILE A 25 22.22 -7.58 -2.43
C ILE A 25 20.72 -7.50 -2.18
N LEU A 26 20.29 -6.35 -1.66
CA LEU A 26 18.93 -5.86 -1.73
C LEU A 26 18.93 -4.70 -2.72
N LYS A 27 18.14 -4.83 -3.78
CA LYS A 27 18.08 -3.87 -4.89
C LYS A 27 16.64 -3.42 -5.08
N GLY A 28 16.39 -2.16 -4.75
CA GLY A 28 15.11 -1.49 -4.94
C GLY A 28 13.95 -2.00 -4.08
N PRO A 29 12.78 -1.32 -4.17
CA PRO A 29 11.65 -1.55 -3.29
C PRO A 29 11.11 -2.98 -3.29
N ASP A 30 11.15 -3.67 -4.44
CA ASP A 30 10.65 -5.06 -4.57
C ASP A 30 11.46 -6.08 -3.75
N SER A 31 12.65 -5.70 -3.28
CA SER A 31 13.43 -6.52 -2.34
C SER A 31 12.81 -6.54 -0.93
N LEU A 32 11.89 -5.62 -0.62
CA LEU A 32 11.24 -5.49 0.67
C LEU A 32 9.84 -6.13 0.60
N GLU A 33 9.71 -7.37 1.08
CA GLU A 33 8.45 -8.12 0.99
C GLU A 33 7.48 -7.70 2.08
N THR A 34 7.96 -7.61 3.31
CA THR A 34 7.16 -7.18 4.46
C THR A 34 8.00 -6.29 5.37
N ALA A 35 7.41 -5.82 6.47
CA ALA A 35 8.16 -5.13 7.50
C ALA A 35 9.29 -6.00 8.11
N PHE A 36 9.23 -7.32 7.98
CA PHE A 36 10.16 -8.26 8.63
C PHE A 36 10.93 -9.15 7.64
N THR A 37 10.53 -9.18 6.38
CA THR A 37 11.05 -10.13 5.39
C THR A 37 11.53 -9.40 4.14
N VAL A 38 12.69 -9.85 3.65
CA VAL A 38 13.28 -9.40 2.39
C VAL A 38 13.31 -10.53 1.36
N ARG A 39 13.11 -10.19 0.09
CA ARG A 39 13.30 -11.11 -1.03
C ARG A 39 14.77 -11.28 -1.33
N ARG A 40 15.26 -12.52 -1.26
CA ARG A 40 16.64 -12.84 -1.66
C ARG A 40 16.76 -12.83 -3.18
N SER A 41 17.58 -11.93 -3.71
CA SER A 41 17.98 -11.97 -5.12
C SER A 41 19.06 -13.01 -5.36
N GLN A 42 19.16 -13.53 -6.58
CA GLN A 42 20.34 -14.26 -7.06
C GLN A 42 21.48 -13.33 -7.47
N MET A 43 21.19 -12.03 -7.66
CA MET A 43 22.21 -11.04 -7.93
C MET A 43 23.20 -10.95 -6.76
N ARG A 44 24.46 -10.73 -7.11
CA ARG A 44 25.56 -10.59 -6.16
C ARG A 44 26.38 -9.37 -6.52
N LEU A 45 26.88 -8.69 -5.50
CA LEU A 45 27.83 -7.61 -5.65
C LEU A 45 29.24 -8.17 -5.50
N PHE A 46 30.09 -7.86 -6.46
CA PHE A 46 31.51 -8.14 -6.35
C PHE A 46 32.15 -7.06 -5.48
N ASP A 47 32.66 -7.46 -4.32
CA ASP A 47 33.38 -6.57 -3.39
C ASP A 47 34.63 -7.27 -2.88
N VAL A 48 35.77 -6.64 -3.10
CA VAL A 48 37.08 -7.16 -2.71
C VAL A 48 37.89 -6.05 -2.07
N ARG A 49 38.50 -6.36 -0.92
CA ARG A 49 39.32 -5.41 -0.16
C ARG A 49 40.81 -5.72 -0.22
N GLU A 50 41.17 -6.87 -0.76
CA GLU A 50 42.53 -7.29 -1.00
C GLU A 50 43.12 -6.69 -2.28
N SER A 51 44.43 -6.46 -2.27
CA SER A 51 45.19 -6.09 -3.47
C SER A 51 45.22 -7.24 -4.48
N LYS A 52 45.56 -6.95 -5.74
CA LYS A 52 45.72 -8.00 -6.76
C LYS A 52 46.84 -8.98 -6.41
N GLU A 53 47.90 -8.51 -5.76
CA GLU A 53 49.01 -9.34 -5.27
C GLU A 53 48.53 -10.29 -4.17
N GLN A 54 47.72 -9.79 -3.23
CA GLN A 54 47.09 -10.60 -2.19
C GLN A 54 46.12 -11.64 -2.77
N LEU A 55 45.31 -11.27 -3.76
CA LEU A 55 44.43 -12.21 -4.47
C LEU A 55 45.24 -13.27 -5.24
N THR A 56 46.38 -12.89 -5.82
CA THR A 56 47.29 -13.80 -6.51
C THR A 56 47.92 -14.79 -5.54
N ALA A 57 48.41 -14.32 -4.39
CA ALA A 57 48.95 -15.18 -3.33
C ALA A 57 47.88 -16.14 -2.77
N LYS A 58 46.61 -15.70 -2.75
CA LYS A 58 45.47 -16.52 -2.38
C LYS A 58 45.03 -17.48 -3.50
N SER A 59 45.58 -17.44 -4.71
CA SER A 59 45.07 -18.18 -5.87
C SER A 59 43.58 -17.90 -6.15
N ALA A 60 43.12 -16.66 -5.96
CA ALA A 60 41.75 -16.22 -6.25
C ALA A 60 41.58 -15.90 -7.75
N THR A 61 41.70 -16.95 -8.58
CA THR A 61 41.76 -16.82 -10.05
C THR A 61 40.47 -16.26 -10.65
N GLY A 62 39.31 -16.59 -10.06
CA GLY A 62 38.01 -16.11 -10.51
C GLY A 62 37.85 -14.60 -10.31
N ALA A 63 38.11 -14.12 -9.10
CA ALA A 63 38.11 -12.69 -8.78
C ALA A 63 39.12 -11.90 -9.64
N LEU A 64 40.34 -12.40 -9.83
CA LEU A 64 41.35 -11.76 -10.67
C LEU A 64 40.91 -11.65 -12.13
N ALA A 65 40.27 -12.68 -12.69
CA ALA A 65 39.73 -12.65 -14.05
C ALA A 65 38.62 -11.59 -14.19
N TYR A 66 37.73 -11.50 -13.21
CA TYR A 66 36.67 -10.49 -13.20
C TYR A 66 37.22 -9.06 -13.09
N LEU A 67 38.25 -8.84 -12.27
CA LEU A 67 38.94 -7.56 -12.16
C LEU A 67 39.57 -7.12 -13.48
N LYS A 68 40.29 -8.02 -14.14
CA LYS A 68 40.89 -7.74 -15.47
C LYS A 68 39.81 -7.34 -16.48
N ARG A 69 38.65 -7.99 -16.45
CA ARG A 69 37.50 -7.64 -17.31
C ARG A 69 37.03 -6.20 -17.04
N GLY A 70 36.84 -5.82 -15.78
CA GLY A 70 36.44 -4.45 -15.41
C GLY A 70 37.48 -3.36 -15.74
N GLU A 71 38.70 -3.75 -16.10
CA GLU A 71 39.80 -2.86 -16.53
C GLU A 71 39.95 -2.76 -18.05
N THR A 72 39.26 -3.61 -18.80
CA THR A 72 39.46 -3.79 -20.25
C THR A 72 38.17 -3.64 -21.05
N VAL A 73 37.05 -4.11 -20.50
CA VAL A 73 35.77 -4.15 -21.20
C VAL A 73 34.95 -2.90 -20.90
N PRO A 74 34.50 -2.15 -21.93
CA PRO A 74 33.59 -1.03 -21.73
C PRO A 74 32.19 -1.53 -21.36
N TYR A 75 31.54 -0.86 -20.42
CA TYR A 75 30.15 -1.11 -20.04
C TYR A 75 29.30 0.08 -20.46
N ASN A 76 28.38 -0.10 -21.41
CA ASN A 76 27.43 0.94 -21.83
C ASN A 76 26.08 0.63 -21.21
N ASN A 77 25.65 1.47 -20.27
CA ASN A 77 24.38 1.30 -19.57
C ASN A 77 23.24 2.11 -20.19
N SER A 78 23.50 2.80 -21.31
CA SER A 78 22.49 3.49 -22.09
C SER A 78 22.96 3.71 -23.53
N ALA A 79 22.04 4.13 -24.41
CA ALA A 79 22.36 4.53 -25.78
C ALA A 79 23.22 5.81 -25.87
N ASP A 80 23.36 6.56 -24.76
CA ASP A 80 24.22 7.73 -24.67
C ASP A 80 25.69 7.30 -24.51
N SER A 81 26.51 7.62 -25.51
CA SER A 81 27.93 7.26 -25.57
C SER A 81 28.79 7.90 -24.46
N LEU A 82 28.27 8.95 -23.80
CA LEU A 82 28.91 9.57 -22.63
C LEU A 82 28.60 8.80 -21.33
N LYS A 83 27.56 7.95 -21.34
CA LYS A 83 27.14 7.10 -20.21
C LYS A 83 27.63 5.68 -20.44
N GLY A 84 28.90 5.48 -20.13
CA GLY A 84 29.53 4.16 -20.21
C GLY A 84 31.03 4.18 -20.00
N GLY A 85 31.73 3.22 -20.62
CA GLY A 85 33.18 3.11 -20.61
C GLY A 85 33.73 2.04 -19.66
N ILE A 86 35.05 1.97 -19.56
CA ILE A 86 35.75 0.97 -18.75
C ILE A 86 35.57 1.33 -17.25
N PRO A 87 34.95 0.47 -16.43
CA PRO A 87 34.68 0.75 -15.01
C PRO A 87 35.89 1.31 -14.24
N ALA A 88 37.06 0.68 -14.37
CA ALA A 88 38.29 1.08 -13.68
C ALA A 88 38.81 2.48 -14.08
N LYS A 89 38.40 3.01 -15.24
CA LYS A 89 38.82 4.33 -15.74
C LYS A 89 37.82 5.44 -15.41
N ARG A 90 36.62 5.11 -14.90
CA ARG A 90 35.59 6.10 -14.58
C ARG A 90 36.02 6.99 -13.43
N SER A 91 35.87 8.30 -13.58
CA SER A 91 36.28 9.31 -12.59
C SER A 91 35.73 9.06 -11.18
N GLN A 92 34.48 8.58 -11.08
CA GLN A 92 33.80 8.27 -9.82
C GLN A 92 34.28 6.99 -9.11
N VAL A 93 35.03 6.13 -9.83
CA VAL A 93 35.38 4.78 -9.34
C VAL A 93 36.90 4.62 -9.23
N LYS A 94 37.66 5.15 -10.21
CA LYS A 94 39.12 5.02 -10.30
C LYS A 94 39.89 5.47 -9.06
N ASN A 95 39.33 6.45 -8.32
CA ASN A 95 39.96 7.05 -7.14
C ASN A 95 39.46 6.45 -5.81
N ARG A 96 38.60 5.43 -5.84
CA ARG A 96 38.12 4.79 -4.60
C ARG A 96 39.25 4.10 -3.85
N LYS A 97 39.11 4.06 -2.53
CA LYS A 97 40.02 3.42 -1.58
C LYS A 97 39.30 2.27 -0.85
N PRO A 98 39.97 1.15 -0.54
CA PRO A 98 41.38 0.87 -0.85
C PRO A 98 41.63 0.65 -2.35
N TYR A 99 40.65 0.14 -3.10
CA TYR A 99 40.74 -0.04 -4.54
C TYR A 99 39.46 0.41 -5.27
N TRP A 100 39.54 0.55 -6.59
CA TRP A 100 38.41 0.97 -7.44
C TRP A 100 37.21 -0.01 -7.36
N TYR A 101 37.50 -1.28 -7.08
CA TYR A 101 36.56 -2.39 -6.96
C TYR A 101 36.10 -2.67 -5.52
N SER A 102 36.53 -1.85 -4.56
CA SER A 102 36.13 -2.00 -3.15
C SER A 102 34.96 -1.08 -2.82
N LEU A 103 34.00 -1.60 -2.06
CA LEU A 103 32.91 -0.80 -1.50
C LEU A 103 33.41 0.01 -0.30
N GLN A 104 33.14 1.31 -0.35
CA GLN A 104 33.47 2.25 0.71
C GLN A 104 32.36 2.28 1.76
N GLY A 105 32.73 2.45 3.03
CA GLY A 105 31.76 2.65 4.11
C GLY A 105 30.97 1.40 4.52
N GLU A 106 31.24 0.24 3.93
CA GLU A 106 30.67 -1.02 4.41
C GLU A 106 31.37 -1.49 5.69
N GLY A 107 30.92 -0.97 6.81
CA GLY A 107 31.05 -1.65 8.07
C GLY A 107 29.71 -1.53 8.78
N PRO A 108 28.83 -2.55 8.76
CA PRO A 108 27.76 -2.58 9.72
C PRO A 108 28.41 -2.91 11.07
N THR A 109 28.71 -1.90 11.87
CA THR A 109 28.90 -2.09 13.32
C THR A 109 27.57 -2.40 13.99
N ALA A 110 26.46 -1.93 13.43
CA ALA A 110 25.13 -2.15 13.97
C ALA A 110 24.61 -3.55 13.59
N THR A 111 24.11 -4.29 14.60
CA THR A 111 23.54 -5.62 14.40
C THR A 111 22.08 -5.60 13.91
N LYS A 112 21.47 -4.42 13.83
CA LYS A 112 20.16 -4.19 13.19
C LYS A 112 20.19 -2.96 12.28
N ARG A 113 19.56 -3.07 11.11
CA ARG A 113 19.40 -1.97 10.14
C ARG A 113 17.95 -1.88 9.70
N ILE A 114 17.45 -0.66 9.54
CA ILE A 114 16.14 -0.40 8.95
C ILE A 114 16.36 0.02 7.51
N VAL A 115 15.78 -0.73 6.58
CA VAL A 115 15.87 -0.52 5.13
C VAL A 115 14.61 0.16 4.64
N LEU A 116 14.79 1.17 3.80
CA LEU A 116 13.72 2.04 3.35
C LEU A 116 13.87 2.39 1.87
N PRO A 117 12.78 2.42 1.09
CA PRO A 117 12.87 2.67 -0.34
C PRO A 117 12.98 4.15 -0.67
N GLU A 118 13.68 4.47 -1.76
CA GLU A 118 13.66 5.81 -2.35
C GLU A 118 12.34 6.09 -3.07
N HIS A 119 11.71 5.05 -3.61
CA HIS A 119 10.50 5.14 -4.43
C HIS A 119 9.35 4.38 -3.76
N HIS A 120 8.24 5.07 -3.54
CA HIS A 120 6.99 4.48 -3.05
C HIS A 120 5.93 4.62 -4.13
N ASP A 121 5.25 3.52 -4.44
CA ASP A 121 4.06 3.56 -5.29
C ASP A 121 2.82 3.38 -4.41
N ARG A 122 2.31 2.15 -4.33
CA ARG A 122 1.17 1.78 -3.48
C ARG A 122 1.57 1.22 -2.12
N ARG A 123 2.86 0.91 -1.96
CA ARG A 123 3.40 0.20 -0.81
C ARG A 123 4.37 1.06 -0.02
N TYR A 124 4.16 1.14 1.29
CA TYR A 124 4.99 1.86 2.24
C TYR A 124 5.67 0.84 3.17
N VAL A 125 6.74 0.22 2.68
CA VAL A 125 7.40 -0.87 3.41
C VAL A 125 8.75 -0.40 3.94
N PHE A 126 8.91 -0.51 5.25
CA PHE A 126 10.19 -0.32 5.92
C PHE A 126 10.56 -1.62 6.59
N THR A 127 11.68 -2.24 6.18
CA THR A 127 12.04 -3.58 6.62
C THR A 127 13.22 -3.53 7.58
N ILE A 128 13.09 -4.17 8.73
CA ILE A 128 14.24 -4.38 9.61
C ILE A 128 14.99 -5.64 9.17
N ILE A 129 16.32 -5.56 9.13
CA ILE A 129 17.21 -6.70 8.88
C ILE A 129 18.21 -6.84 10.02
N GLY A 130 18.47 -8.09 10.41
CA GLY A 130 19.38 -8.45 11.49
C GLY A 130 20.83 -8.65 11.05
N ALA A 131 21.68 -9.00 12.01
CA ALA A 131 23.12 -9.21 11.82
C ALA A 131 23.45 -10.42 10.93
N ASP A 132 22.52 -11.38 10.85
CA ASP A 132 22.59 -12.54 9.98
C ASP A 132 22.38 -12.16 8.49
N ASP A 133 21.83 -10.97 8.22
CA ASP A 133 21.68 -10.44 6.87
C ASP A 133 22.92 -9.66 6.40
N SER A 134 23.79 -10.36 5.68
CA SER A 134 24.99 -9.80 5.04
C SER A 134 24.73 -9.01 3.75
N SER A 135 23.47 -8.73 3.40
CA SER A 135 23.15 -8.07 2.14
C SER A 135 23.60 -6.62 2.10
N VAL A 136 24.15 -6.25 0.96
CA VAL A 136 24.48 -4.87 0.60
C VAL A 136 23.23 -4.20 0.05
N ILE A 137 22.95 -3.00 0.54
CA ILE A 137 21.78 -2.21 0.15
C ILE A 137 22.23 -1.26 -0.95
N ILE A 138 21.62 -1.36 -2.13
CA ILE A 138 22.03 -0.59 -3.30
C ILE A 138 20.86 0.06 -4.04
N ASP A 139 21.22 0.98 -4.94
CA ASP A 139 20.35 1.61 -5.93
C ASP A 139 19.26 2.49 -5.30
N THR A 140 18.01 2.04 -5.31
CA THR A 140 16.83 2.81 -4.86
C THR A 140 16.39 2.43 -3.45
N LEU A 141 17.33 1.96 -2.63
CA LEU A 141 17.15 1.69 -1.22
C LEU A 141 18.17 2.48 -0.40
N TYR A 142 17.74 2.89 0.79
CA TYR A 142 18.57 3.44 1.83
C TYR A 142 18.50 2.54 3.07
N SER A 143 19.43 2.77 3.99
CA SER A 143 19.32 2.22 5.34
C SER A 143 19.87 3.17 6.38
N PHE A 144 19.39 3.00 7.59
CA PHE A 144 19.98 3.60 8.78
C PHE A 144 19.97 2.59 9.93
N ALA A 145 20.80 2.87 10.92
CA ALA A 145 20.77 2.20 12.21
C ALA A 145 20.39 3.26 13.27
N PRO A 146 19.49 2.96 14.20
CA PRO A 146 19.29 3.81 15.37
C PRO A 146 20.59 3.94 16.18
N ALA A 147 20.73 5.03 16.93
CA ALA A 147 21.90 5.25 17.78
C ALA A 147 21.95 4.24 18.94
N ASP A 148 20.79 3.92 19.53
CA ASP A 148 20.62 2.84 20.49
C ASP A 148 19.91 1.66 19.82
N GLU A 149 20.59 0.53 19.73
CA GLU A 149 20.06 -0.66 19.06
C GLU A 149 18.87 -1.28 19.80
N SER A 150 18.72 -1.04 21.10
CA SER A 150 17.55 -1.48 21.87
C SER A 150 16.25 -0.78 21.43
N GLU A 151 16.39 0.34 20.72
CA GLU A 151 15.28 1.14 20.19
C GLU A 151 14.91 0.79 18.74
N ALA A 152 15.65 -0.13 18.10
CA ALA A 152 15.49 -0.43 16.68
C ALA A 152 14.10 -0.92 16.32
N GLU A 153 13.55 -1.86 17.09
CA GLU A 153 12.23 -2.42 16.84
C GLU A 153 11.12 -1.38 16.99
N PHE A 154 11.20 -0.51 18.00
CA PHE A 154 10.18 0.54 18.20
C PHE A 154 10.27 1.61 17.11
N THR A 155 11.49 1.99 16.71
CA THR A 155 11.74 2.91 15.59
C THR A 155 11.20 2.34 14.28
N HIS A 156 11.45 1.04 14.04
CA HIS A 156 10.97 0.30 12.89
C HIS A 156 9.43 0.22 12.84
N ALA A 157 8.79 -0.02 13.99
CA ALA A 157 7.34 0.06 14.13
C ALA A 157 6.85 1.48 13.75
N GLY A 158 7.47 2.52 14.31
CA GLY A 158 7.08 3.90 14.01
C GLY A 158 7.14 4.26 12.53
N MET A 159 8.16 3.80 11.80
CA MET A 159 8.25 3.98 10.35
C MET A 159 7.11 3.28 9.59
N ASN A 160 6.61 2.15 10.09
CA ASN A 160 5.51 1.40 9.50
C ASN A 160 4.12 1.83 9.99
N SER A 161 4.03 2.80 10.91
CA SER A 161 2.75 3.35 11.38
C SER A 161 2.09 4.24 10.31
N LEU A 162 0.76 4.38 10.39
CA LEU A 162 -0.01 5.34 9.61
C LEU A 162 0.56 6.76 9.68
N LEU A 163 0.96 7.20 10.88
CA LEU A 163 1.59 8.51 11.07
C LEU A 163 2.94 8.61 10.36
N GLY A 164 3.73 7.54 10.36
CA GLY A 164 4.98 7.45 9.60
C GLY A 164 4.73 7.56 8.09
N TRP A 165 3.75 6.80 7.58
CA TRP A 165 3.39 6.80 6.16
C TRP A 165 2.86 8.14 5.69
N TYR A 166 1.96 8.74 6.45
CA TYR A 166 1.43 10.08 6.18
C TYR A 166 2.56 11.11 6.07
N GLN A 167 3.52 11.09 6.99
CA GLN A 167 4.66 12.01 6.95
C GLN A 167 5.59 11.80 5.77
N VAL A 168 5.75 10.54 5.33
CA VAL A 168 6.51 10.19 4.13
C VAL A 168 5.81 10.72 2.88
N GLU A 169 4.49 10.53 2.77
CA GLU A 169 3.70 11.03 1.64
C GLU A 169 3.75 12.56 1.53
N LEU A 170 3.64 13.27 2.66
CA LEU A 170 3.75 14.73 2.70
C LEU A 170 5.10 15.29 2.22
N ARG A 171 6.19 14.54 2.44
CA ARG A 171 7.58 15.01 2.17
C ARG A 171 8.10 14.51 0.83
N GLY A 172 7.53 13.43 0.32
CA GLY A 172 7.93 12.85 -0.94
C GLY A 172 7.58 13.74 -2.12
N ARG A 173 8.36 13.60 -3.19
CA ARG A 173 8.23 14.41 -4.40
C ARG A 173 7.60 13.57 -5.49
N SER A 174 6.48 14.03 -6.05
CA SER A 174 5.93 13.45 -7.27
C SER A 174 6.78 13.89 -8.46
N GLN A 175 7.67 13.02 -8.95
CA GLN A 175 8.45 13.30 -10.14
C GLN A 175 7.60 13.05 -11.40
N HIS A 176 7.49 14.06 -12.26
CA HIS A 176 7.01 13.96 -13.64
C HIS A 176 5.61 13.34 -13.86
N GLY A 177 4.78 13.25 -12.81
CA GLY A 177 3.47 12.63 -12.91
C GLY A 177 3.54 11.15 -13.31
N ASP A 178 4.51 10.38 -12.82
CA ASP A 178 4.52 8.92 -13.02
C ASP A 178 3.77 8.18 -11.89
N GLY A 179 3.23 8.94 -10.94
CA GLY A 179 2.49 8.45 -9.78
C GLY A 179 3.36 7.77 -8.74
N VAL A 180 4.68 7.76 -8.90
CA VAL A 180 5.64 7.27 -7.90
C VAL A 180 6.10 8.43 -7.03
N LEU A 181 6.02 8.24 -5.72
CA LEU A 181 6.56 9.15 -4.72
C LEU A 181 8.06 8.91 -4.57
N LYS A 182 8.86 9.96 -4.75
CA LYS A 182 10.32 9.89 -4.56
C LYS A 182 10.72 10.59 -3.27
N VAL A 183 11.37 9.85 -2.38
CA VAL A 183 11.78 10.34 -1.05
C VAL A 183 13.29 10.18 -0.92
N LYS A 184 14.01 11.30 -0.78
CA LYS A 184 15.46 11.31 -0.60
C LYS A 184 15.83 11.35 0.89
N LEU A 185 17.10 11.05 1.20
CA LEU A 185 17.61 11.09 2.57
C LEU A 185 17.28 12.39 3.34
N PRO A 186 17.38 13.61 2.76
CA PRO A 186 16.98 14.83 3.46
C PRO A 186 15.49 14.87 3.81
N ASP A 187 14.64 14.30 2.95
CA ASP A 187 13.20 14.24 3.19
C ASP A 187 12.90 13.25 4.34
N TYR A 188 13.60 12.11 4.39
CA TYR A 188 13.51 11.15 5.50
C TYR A 188 13.96 11.72 6.85
N ARG A 189 14.98 12.58 6.87
CA ARG A 189 15.42 13.25 8.11
C ARG A 189 14.31 14.10 8.75
N GLY A 190 13.32 14.52 7.97
CA GLY A 190 12.19 15.28 8.47
C GLY A 190 11.07 14.43 9.06
N VAL A 191 11.10 13.10 8.93
CA VAL A 191 10.05 12.21 9.47
C VAL A 191 10.18 12.14 10.99
N LEU A 192 9.12 12.51 11.69
CA LEU A 192 9.08 12.53 13.15
C LEU A 192 8.52 11.21 13.67
N LEU A 193 9.25 10.58 14.59
CA LEU A 193 8.85 9.36 15.27
C LEU A 193 8.74 9.62 16.77
N ALA A 194 7.92 8.82 17.47
CA ALA A 194 7.89 8.87 18.93
C ALA A 194 9.28 8.53 19.48
N ASN A 195 9.79 9.38 20.38
CA ASN A 195 11.06 9.13 21.04
C ASN A 195 10.91 7.91 21.97
N PRO A 196 11.56 6.77 21.68
CA PRO A 196 11.38 5.55 22.47
C PRO A 196 11.74 5.82 23.93
N ALA A 197 12.76 6.61 24.25
CA ALA A 197 13.13 6.93 25.62
C ALA A 197 12.01 7.58 26.46
N THR A 198 11.04 8.24 25.84
CA THR A 198 9.94 8.94 26.56
C THR A 198 8.63 8.16 26.61
N VAL A 199 8.51 7.06 25.86
CA VAL A 199 7.29 6.24 25.81
C VAL A 199 7.25 5.28 26.99
N ALA A 200 6.10 5.16 27.68
CA ALA A 200 5.98 4.27 28.81
C ALA A 200 6.16 2.80 28.38
N ALA A 201 6.79 1.98 29.24
CA ALA A 201 7.06 0.57 28.92
C ALA A 201 5.79 -0.22 28.52
N LYS A 202 4.65 0.09 29.15
CA LYS A 202 3.35 -0.49 28.83
C LYS A 202 2.91 -0.15 27.39
N GLU A 203 3.10 1.09 26.96
CA GLU A 203 2.74 1.55 25.63
C GLU A 203 3.68 0.96 24.58
N LYS A 204 4.99 0.90 24.86
CA LYS A 204 5.96 0.19 24.02
C LYS A 204 5.53 -1.26 23.79
N ALA A 205 5.21 -1.98 24.87
CA ALA A 205 4.78 -3.37 24.78
C ALA A 205 3.51 -3.51 23.92
N ALA A 206 2.51 -2.64 24.13
CA ALA A 206 1.29 -2.64 23.33
C ALA A 206 1.54 -2.40 21.84
N VAL A 207 2.40 -1.44 21.50
CA VAL A 207 2.82 -1.16 20.11
C VAL A 207 3.48 -2.39 19.50
N MET A 208 4.46 -2.98 20.20
CA MET A 208 5.20 -4.13 19.67
C MET A 208 4.32 -5.37 19.49
N THR A 209 3.40 -5.62 20.43
CA THR A 209 2.43 -6.72 20.32
C THR A 209 1.52 -6.54 19.11
N ALA A 210 0.98 -5.34 18.90
CA ALA A 210 0.12 -5.06 17.75
C ALA A 210 0.90 -5.09 16.43
N PHE A 211 2.11 -4.54 16.41
CA PHE A 211 2.97 -4.52 15.23
C PHE A 211 3.36 -5.94 14.77
N ALA A 212 3.64 -6.84 15.71
CA ALA A 212 3.95 -8.24 15.40
C ALA A 212 2.79 -8.97 14.71
N GLN A 213 1.54 -8.54 14.88
CA GLN A 213 0.38 -9.13 14.22
C GLN A 213 0.28 -8.76 12.73
N LEU A 214 1.01 -7.72 12.28
CA LEU A 214 1.09 -7.36 10.86
C LEU A 214 2.02 -8.28 10.05
N SER A 215 2.62 -9.30 10.68
CA SER A 215 3.61 -10.18 10.04
C SER A 215 3.03 -11.28 9.14
N GLY A 216 1.70 -11.48 9.11
CA GLY A 216 1.08 -12.73 8.63
C GLY A 216 0.38 -12.72 7.27
N SER A 217 0.12 -11.58 6.63
CA SER A 217 -0.65 -11.52 5.38
C SER A 217 0.26 -11.30 4.17
N GLY A 218 0.05 -12.07 3.11
CA GLY A 218 0.70 -11.90 1.80
C GLY A 218 0.37 -10.58 1.08
N SER A 219 -0.12 -9.58 1.79
CA SER A 219 -0.14 -8.18 1.39
C SER A 219 1.03 -7.51 2.13
N GLY A 220 2.05 -7.05 1.40
CA GLY A 220 2.98 -6.13 2.01
C GLY A 220 2.29 -4.79 2.28
N PRO A 221 2.84 -3.95 3.16
CA PRO A 221 2.15 -2.75 3.60
C PRO A 221 1.72 -1.87 2.43
N SER A 222 0.41 -1.82 2.21
CA SER A 222 -0.24 -1.10 1.11
C SER A 222 -1.38 -0.26 1.66
N LEU A 223 -1.85 0.71 0.87
CA LEU A 223 -3.05 1.47 1.24
C LEU A 223 -4.31 0.59 1.40
N GLU A 224 -4.29 -0.63 0.87
CA GLU A 224 -5.39 -1.60 0.97
C GLU A 224 -5.51 -2.21 2.37
N GLU A 225 -4.45 -2.14 3.20
CA GLU A 225 -4.49 -2.60 4.59
C GLU A 225 -5.14 -1.59 5.55
N LEU A 226 -5.29 -0.33 5.12
CA LEU A 226 -5.92 0.71 5.92
C LEU A 226 -7.39 0.34 6.18
N GLY A 227 -7.82 0.41 7.44
CA GLY A 227 -9.14 -0.04 7.87
C GLY A 227 -9.23 -1.52 8.28
N THR A 228 -8.19 -2.34 8.09
CA THR A 228 -8.18 -3.71 8.66
C THR A 228 -8.06 -3.66 10.19
N ALA A 229 -8.65 -4.64 10.88
CA ALA A 229 -8.69 -4.66 12.35
C ALA A 229 -7.28 -4.70 12.97
N GLN A 230 -6.36 -5.47 12.40
CA GLN A 230 -4.97 -5.57 12.84
C GLN A 230 -4.23 -4.25 12.65
N ARG A 231 -4.41 -3.60 11.50
CA ARG A 231 -3.79 -2.31 11.22
C ARG A 231 -4.31 -1.22 12.14
N LEU A 232 -5.63 -1.13 12.31
CA LEU A 232 -6.26 -0.19 13.22
C LEU A 232 -5.75 -0.37 14.66
N ALA A 233 -5.64 -1.61 15.14
CA ALA A 233 -5.10 -1.90 16.48
C ALA A 233 -3.66 -1.39 16.64
N PHE A 234 -2.82 -1.59 15.63
CA PHE A 234 -1.43 -1.11 15.63
C PHE A 234 -1.34 0.43 15.61
N ASP A 235 -2.06 1.10 14.70
CA ASP A 235 -2.01 2.55 14.58
C ASP A 235 -2.57 3.25 15.83
N LEU A 236 -3.64 2.72 16.42
CA LEU A 236 -4.15 3.21 17.70
C LEU A 236 -3.13 3.07 18.82
N ALA A 237 -2.45 1.93 18.91
CA ALA A 237 -1.40 1.72 19.90
C ALA A 237 -0.25 2.71 19.71
N TYR A 238 0.18 2.94 18.47
CA TYR A 238 1.28 3.87 18.17
C TYR A 238 0.90 5.33 18.43
N LEU A 239 -0.31 5.77 18.05
CA LEU A 239 -0.76 7.13 18.34
C LEU A 239 -0.94 7.37 19.84
N ARG A 240 -1.36 6.37 20.62
CA ARG A 240 -1.34 6.46 22.09
C ARG A 240 0.07 6.63 22.62
N ALA A 241 1.04 5.85 22.12
CA ALA A 241 2.44 6.00 22.48
C ALA A 241 3.03 7.37 22.09
N CYS A 242 2.52 8.00 21.02
CA CYS A 242 2.86 9.37 20.66
C CYS A 242 2.21 10.46 21.55
N GLY A 243 1.30 10.08 22.46
CA GLY A 243 0.63 11.02 23.37
C GLY A 243 -0.60 11.73 22.78
N PHE A 244 -1.20 11.22 21.70
CA PHE A 244 -2.43 11.82 21.16
C PHE A 244 -3.61 11.62 22.12
N ALA A 245 -4.29 12.72 22.47
CA ALA A 245 -5.42 12.71 23.40
C ALA A 245 -6.64 11.92 22.87
N ASN A 246 -6.88 11.95 21.56
CA ASN A 246 -8.00 11.27 20.90
C ASN A 246 -7.48 10.40 19.74
N PRO A 247 -6.83 9.26 20.03
CA PRO A 247 -6.20 8.43 19.01
C PRO A 247 -7.22 7.92 17.98
N ASP A 248 -8.45 7.59 18.38
CA ASP A 248 -9.48 7.07 17.48
C ASP A 248 -9.88 8.09 16.41
N LYS A 249 -10.08 9.36 16.80
CA LYS A 249 -10.36 10.44 15.84
C LYS A 249 -9.16 10.72 14.94
N MET A 250 -7.95 10.63 15.50
CA MET A 250 -6.71 10.91 14.77
C MET A 250 -6.41 9.83 13.72
N VAL A 251 -6.68 8.55 14.00
CA VAL A 251 -6.55 7.49 12.98
C VAL A 251 -7.44 7.80 11.78
N VAL A 252 -8.72 8.09 12.00
CA VAL A 252 -9.67 8.37 10.90
C VAL A 252 -9.18 9.55 10.05
N LEU A 253 -8.76 10.65 10.70
CA LEU A 253 -8.23 11.81 10.00
C LEU A 253 -6.98 11.48 9.19
N LEU A 254 -5.98 10.85 9.80
CA LEU A 254 -4.72 10.52 9.14
C LEU A 254 -4.93 9.54 7.98
N GLU A 255 -5.84 8.58 8.11
CA GLU A 255 -6.18 7.67 7.02
C GLU A 255 -6.85 8.41 5.86
N GLN A 256 -7.78 9.32 6.13
CA GLN A 256 -8.43 10.14 5.10
C GLN A 256 -7.41 11.00 4.36
N GLU A 257 -6.56 11.70 5.09
CA GLU A 257 -5.51 12.55 4.53
C GLU A 257 -4.49 11.76 3.72
N LEU A 258 -4.03 10.61 4.21
CA LEU A 258 -3.11 9.75 3.47
C LEU A 258 -3.74 9.21 2.18
N ARG A 259 -5.01 8.79 2.21
CA ARG A 259 -5.74 8.35 1.01
C ARG A 259 -5.92 9.50 0.02
N ALA A 260 -6.23 10.70 0.49
CA ALA A 260 -6.38 11.88 -0.35
C ALA A 260 -5.07 12.26 -1.05
N LEU A 261 -3.95 12.34 -0.32
CA LEU A 261 -2.63 12.66 -0.87
C LEU A 261 -2.16 11.61 -1.88
N ALA A 262 -2.29 10.33 -1.52
CA ALA A 262 -1.93 9.25 -2.43
C ALA A 262 -2.84 9.21 -3.67
N GLY A 263 -4.13 9.51 -3.49
CA GLY A 263 -5.10 9.68 -4.57
C GLY A 263 -4.68 10.79 -5.53
N GLU A 264 -4.38 11.99 -5.02
CA GLU A 264 -3.92 13.12 -5.82
C GLU A 264 -2.64 12.78 -6.62
N ARG A 265 -1.70 12.06 -6.00
CA ARG A 265 -0.48 11.60 -6.69
C ARG A 265 -0.80 10.66 -7.85
N VAL A 266 -1.74 9.75 -7.69
CA VAL A 266 -2.20 8.84 -8.76
C VAL A 266 -2.98 9.61 -9.83
N GLU A 267 -3.81 10.59 -9.46
CA GLU A 267 -4.56 11.43 -10.41
C GLU A 267 -3.65 12.30 -11.28
N ARG A 268 -2.59 12.88 -10.70
CA ARG A 268 -1.56 13.60 -11.46
C ARG A 268 -0.89 12.70 -12.48
N LYS A 269 -0.73 11.40 -12.16
CA LYS A 269 -0.23 10.42 -13.13
C LYS A 269 -1.16 10.26 -14.31
N LEU A 270 -2.45 10.12 -14.04
CA LEU A 270 -3.46 9.99 -15.07
C LEU A 270 -3.54 11.27 -15.90
N SER A 271 -3.50 12.45 -15.30
CA SER A 271 -3.50 13.73 -16.01
C SER A 271 -2.28 13.92 -16.94
N VAL A 272 -1.09 13.53 -16.48
CA VAL A 272 0.13 13.57 -17.31
C VAL A 272 0.12 12.46 -18.36
N ALA A 273 -0.40 11.28 -18.03
CA ALA A 273 -0.61 10.20 -19.00
C ALA A 273 -1.62 10.64 -20.08
N ASP A 274 -2.74 11.26 -19.72
CA ASP A 274 -3.75 11.81 -20.63
C ASP A 274 -3.17 12.93 -21.50
N ALA A 275 -2.31 13.79 -20.95
CA ALA A 275 -1.55 14.77 -21.72
C ALA A 275 -0.50 14.13 -22.67
N LYS A 276 0.06 12.96 -22.32
CA LYS A 276 0.94 12.16 -23.18
C LYS A 276 0.16 11.29 -24.19
N ILE A 277 -1.05 10.86 -23.87
CA ILE A 277 -1.96 10.02 -24.67
C ILE A 277 -2.73 10.88 -25.68
N SER A 278 -3.05 12.13 -25.37
CA SER A 278 -3.49 13.11 -26.38
C SER A 278 -2.46 13.28 -27.50
N ARG A 279 -1.18 12.94 -27.24
CA ARG A 279 -0.11 12.83 -28.24
C ARG A 279 0.05 11.44 -28.87
N ARG A 280 -0.53 10.36 -28.31
CA ARG A 280 -0.48 8.98 -28.87
C ARG A 280 -1.78 8.21 -28.59
N LYS A 281 -2.62 8.11 -29.62
CA LYS A 281 -3.89 7.35 -29.63
C LYS A 281 -3.68 5.84 -29.38
N THR A 282 -3.87 5.36 -28.15
CA THR A 282 -4.53 4.06 -27.83
C THR A 282 -4.81 3.96 -26.32
N THR A 283 -6.07 3.74 -25.90
CA THR A 283 -6.53 3.78 -24.50
C THR A 283 -6.70 2.39 -23.88
N ASN A 284 -6.44 2.28 -22.57
CA ASN A 284 -6.83 1.14 -21.74
C ASN A 284 -8.08 1.52 -20.92
N VAL A 285 -9.24 1.01 -21.31
CA VAL A 285 -10.59 1.50 -20.94
C VAL A 285 -11.00 1.16 -19.50
N ALA A 286 -10.44 0.09 -18.90
CA ALA A 286 -10.83 -0.36 -17.57
C ALA A 286 -10.39 0.61 -16.46
N ALA A 287 -9.15 1.14 -16.54
CA ALA A 287 -8.62 2.04 -15.52
C ALA A 287 -9.32 3.42 -15.49
N SER A 288 -9.91 3.85 -16.61
CA SER A 288 -10.69 5.08 -16.63
C SER A 288 -12.04 4.92 -15.92
N VAL A 289 -12.64 3.72 -15.98
CA VAL A 289 -13.97 3.48 -15.40
C VAL A 289 -13.96 3.68 -13.89
N ASP A 290 -13.00 3.07 -13.20
CA ASP A 290 -12.94 3.12 -11.73
C ASP A 290 -12.60 4.52 -11.20
N ALA A 291 -11.77 5.29 -11.92
CA ALA A 291 -11.39 6.64 -11.52
C ALA A 291 -12.58 7.61 -11.59
N TYR A 292 -13.34 7.59 -12.69
CA TYR A 292 -14.55 8.42 -12.78
C TYR A 292 -15.62 7.96 -11.78
N ALA A 293 -15.72 6.66 -11.52
CA ALA A 293 -16.67 6.12 -10.55
C ALA A 293 -16.39 6.60 -9.13
N ALA A 294 -15.12 6.53 -8.70
CA ALA A 294 -14.69 7.04 -7.40
C ALA A 294 -14.92 8.56 -7.26
N ARG A 295 -14.70 9.33 -8.34
CA ARG A 295 -14.94 10.78 -8.33
C ARG A 295 -16.41 11.12 -8.13
N ILE A 296 -17.31 10.43 -8.83
CA ILE A 296 -18.76 10.60 -8.63
C ILE A 296 -19.13 10.25 -7.19
N ALA A 297 -18.62 9.12 -6.67
CA ALA A 297 -18.90 8.70 -5.30
C ALA A 297 -18.38 9.70 -4.24
N SER A 298 -17.24 10.34 -4.47
CA SER A 298 -16.67 11.34 -3.55
C SER A 298 -17.42 12.68 -3.53
N ALA A 299 -18.15 13.00 -4.61
CA ALA A 299 -18.84 14.28 -4.75
C ALA A 299 -20.25 14.27 -4.13
N LEU A 300 -20.69 13.12 -3.60
CA LEU A 300 -22.05 12.91 -3.13
C LEU A 300 -22.06 12.39 -1.69
N PRO A 301 -23.13 12.68 -0.92
CA PRO A 301 -23.35 12.01 0.34
C PRO A 301 -23.57 10.50 0.13
N PRO A 302 -23.26 9.65 1.13
CA PRO A 302 -23.50 8.22 1.04
C PRO A 302 -24.99 7.93 0.79
N TYR A 303 -25.27 6.76 0.19
CA TYR A 303 -26.63 6.33 -0.07
C TYR A 303 -27.47 6.35 1.23
N PRO A 304 -28.70 6.90 1.22
CA PRO A 304 -29.49 7.08 2.43
C PRO A 304 -29.71 5.78 3.20
N ASP A 305 -29.19 5.71 4.43
CA ASP A 305 -29.40 4.56 5.32
C ASP A 305 -30.82 4.60 5.92
N PRO A 306 -31.66 3.57 5.70
CA PRO A 306 -33.00 3.54 6.26
C PRO A 306 -33.02 3.58 7.81
N ARG A 307 -31.95 3.15 8.49
CA ARG A 307 -31.83 3.21 9.96
C ARG A 307 -31.85 4.64 10.49
N ALA A 308 -31.43 5.62 9.69
CA ALA A 308 -31.43 7.04 10.06
C ALA A 308 -32.84 7.64 10.17
N PHE A 309 -33.87 6.92 9.68
CA PHE A 309 -35.26 7.36 9.70
C PHE A 309 -36.06 6.77 10.87
N ILE A 310 -35.40 6.13 11.85
CA ILE A 310 -36.03 5.62 13.07
C ILE A 310 -35.99 6.72 14.14
N ASN A 311 -37.15 7.06 14.72
CA ASN A 311 -37.24 8.12 15.72
C ASN A 311 -37.06 7.60 17.13
N ALA A 312 -36.56 8.47 18.03
CA ALA A 312 -36.54 8.19 19.46
C ALA A 312 -37.98 8.04 19.97
N GLY A 313 -38.32 6.84 20.47
CA GLY A 313 -39.66 6.49 20.95
C GLY A 313 -40.50 5.63 20.00
N ASP A 314 -39.99 5.30 18.81
CA ASP A 314 -40.64 4.32 17.94
C ASP A 314 -40.62 2.94 18.60
N GLU A 315 -41.76 2.23 18.58
CA GLU A 315 -41.80 0.82 18.97
C GLU A 315 -41.16 -0.03 17.88
N VAL A 316 -40.05 -0.69 18.22
CA VAL A 316 -39.23 -1.45 17.26
C VAL A 316 -39.44 -2.96 17.34
N LEU A 317 -39.26 -3.62 16.20
CA LEU A 317 -39.11 -5.05 16.00
C LEU A 317 -37.64 -5.32 15.66
N ASP A 318 -37.08 -6.37 16.28
CA ASP A 318 -35.74 -6.84 15.97
C ASP A 318 -35.82 -7.99 14.94
N ILE A 319 -35.22 -7.80 13.78
CA ILE A 319 -35.13 -8.82 12.74
C ILE A 319 -33.73 -9.41 12.78
N VAL A 320 -33.63 -10.69 13.12
CA VAL A 320 -32.36 -11.42 13.21
C VAL A 320 -31.89 -11.83 11.82
N ILE A 321 -30.59 -11.63 11.56
CA ILE A 321 -29.92 -12.11 10.34
C ILE A 321 -29.33 -13.49 10.64
N THR A 322 -29.83 -14.51 9.95
CA THR A 322 -29.64 -15.92 10.31
C THR A 322 -28.51 -16.63 9.55
N GLY A 323 -27.88 -15.97 8.57
CA GLY A 323 -26.85 -16.56 7.74
C GLY A 323 -25.91 -15.53 7.12
N PRO A 324 -24.78 -15.99 6.54
CA PRO A 324 -23.83 -15.10 5.89
C PRO A 324 -24.45 -14.43 4.65
N VAL A 325 -24.13 -13.16 4.45
CA VAL A 325 -24.61 -12.37 3.31
C VAL A 325 -23.65 -12.55 2.13
N ASP A 326 -23.72 -13.73 1.51
CA ASP A 326 -22.90 -14.08 0.36
C ASP A 326 -23.74 -14.09 -0.93
N GLY A 327 -23.40 -13.22 -1.89
CA GLY A 327 -24.06 -13.15 -3.19
C GLY A 327 -25.19 -12.11 -3.29
N PRO A 328 -25.97 -12.12 -4.39
CA PRO A 328 -26.99 -11.11 -4.65
C PRO A 328 -28.14 -11.19 -3.65
N ILE A 329 -28.57 -10.03 -3.14
CA ILE A 329 -29.65 -9.92 -2.15
C ILE A 329 -31.00 -9.71 -2.86
N ALA A 330 -31.96 -10.58 -2.60
CA ALA A 330 -33.31 -10.53 -3.14
C ALA A 330 -34.36 -10.50 -2.03
N VAL A 331 -35.53 -9.93 -2.35
CA VAL A 331 -36.71 -9.93 -1.48
C VAL A 331 -37.72 -10.89 -2.09
N GLY A 332 -38.21 -11.83 -1.30
CA GLY A 332 -39.27 -12.75 -1.71
C GLY A 332 -40.60 -12.01 -1.86
N THR A 333 -41.21 -12.18 -3.02
CA THR A 333 -42.48 -11.54 -3.40
C THR A 333 -43.57 -12.56 -3.74
N GLU A 334 -43.24 -13.84 -3.75
CA GLU A 334 -44.16 -14.93 -4.03
C GLU A 334 -44.87 -15.38 -2.76
N LEU A 335 -45.94 -16.18 -2.92
CA LEU A 335 -46.78 -16.60 -1.80
C LEU A 335 -46.01 -17.28 -0.66
N PHE A 336 -44.95 -18.01 -0.98
CA PHE A 336 -44.21 -18.85 -0.02
C PHE A 336 -42.97 -18.18 0.57
N ASP A 337 -42.49 -17.09 -0.02
CA ASP A 337 -41.29 -16.36 0.42
C ASP A 337 -41.59 -14.88 0.73
N LEU A 338 -42.88 -14.52 0.85
CA LEU A 338 -43.32 -13.15 1.05
C LEU A 338 -42.68 -12.52 2.30
N GLY A 339 -41.87 -11.49 2.09
CA GLY A 339 -41.19 -10.79 3.17
C GLY A 339 -39.97 -11.54 3.73
N GLU A 340 -39.50 -12.57 3.03
CA GLU A 340 -38.18 -13.16 3.25
C GLU A 340 -37.10 -12.36 2.48
N VAL A 341 -35.88 -12.37 3.00
CA VAL A 341 -34.70 -11.81 2.34
C VAL A 341 -33.71 -12.95 2.11
N THR A 342 -33.23 -13.08 0.88
CA THR A 342 -32.24 -14.10 0.51
C THR A 342 -30.95 -13.46 0.03
N ALA A 343 -29.80 -14.11 0.29
CA ALA A 343 -28.49 -13.76 -0.27
C ALA A 343 -27.91 -14.98 -0.97
N GLY A 344 -27.63 -14.87 -2.27
CA GLY A 344 -27.11 -16.00 -3.06
C GLY A 344 -28.05 -17.20 -3.10
N GLY A 345 -29.37 -16.98 -2.93
CA GLY A 345 -30.39 -18.02 -2.85
C GLY A 345 -30.61 -18.61 -1.46
N ASN A 346 -29.81 -18.25 -0.46
CA ASN A 346 -29.99 -18.70 0.92
C ASN A 346 -30.85 -17.69 1.71
N LEU A 347 -31.77 -18.19 2.54
CA LEU A 347 -32.56 -17.35 3.45
C LEU A 347 -31.66 -16.70 4.51
N VAL A 348 -31.64 -15.36 4.55
CA VAL A 348 -30.84 -14.59 5.52
C VAL A 348 -31.69 -13.83 6.53
N ALA A 349 -32.96 -13.52 6.24
CA ALA A 349 -33.86 -12.90 7.19
C ALA A 349 -35.34 -13.16 6.88
N ARG A 350 -36.18 -13.16 7.93
CA ARG A 350 -37.64 -13.18 7.82
C ARG A 350 -38.22 -11.89 8.39
N ALA A 351 -38.65 -10.99 7.51
CA ALA A 351 -39.12 -9.66 7.90
C ALA A 351 -40.65 -9.56 8.03
N GLY A 352 -41.39 -10.57 7.58
CA GLY A 352 -42.84 -10.70 7.78
C GLY A 352 -43.71 -9.79 6.89
N SER A 353 -43.10 -8.90 6.12
CA SER A 353 -43.78 -8.12 5.06
C SER A 353 -42.78 -7.71 3.99
N VAL A 354 -43.26 -7.43 2.78
CA VAL A 354 -42.42 -6.95 1.67
C VAL A 354 -41.75 -5.62 2.02
N THR A 355 -42.50 -4.68 2.63
CA THR A 355 -41.94 -3.41 3.09
C THR A 355 -40.79 -3.63 4.08
N ALA A 356 -40.98 -4.52 5.07
CA ALA A 356 -39.93 -4.77 6.03
C ALA A 356 -38.70 -5.43 5.37
N ALA A 357 -38.93 -6.38 4.46
CA ALA A 357 -37.87 -7.05 3.72
C ALA A 357 -37.07 -6.10 2.82
N GLN A 358 -37.71 -5.10 2.21
CA GLN A 358 -37.02 -4.07 1.41
C GLN A 358 -36.09 -3.21 2.26
N ILE A 359 -36.49 -2.86 3.48
CA ILE A 359 -35.63 -2.13 4.42
C ILE A 359 -34.47 -3.02 4.89
N VAL A 360 -34.72 -4.27 5.24
CA VAL A 360 -33.67 -5.22 5.62
C VAL A 360 -32.67 -5.39 4.47
N LYS A 361 -33.13 -5.57 3.24
CA LYS A 361 -32.28 -5.60 2.04
C LYS A 361 -31.39 -4.36 1.96
N ALA A 362 -31.96 -3.16 2.11
CA ALA A 362 -31.21 -1.92 2.05
C ALA A 362 -30.15 -1.80 3.15
N VAL A 363 -30.45 -2.23 4.38
CA VAL A 363 -29.47 -2.26 5.47
C VAL A 363 -28.35 -3.26 5.15
N LEU A 364 -28.67 -4.46 4.66
CA LEU A 364 -27.68 -5.49 4.33
C LEU A 364 -26.76 -5.09 3.15
N LEU A 365 -27.21 -4.23 2.24
CA LEU A 365 -26.37 -3.68 1.18
C LEU A 365 -25.31 -2.70 1.72
N ILE A 366 -25.63 -1.98 2.80
CA ILE A 366 -24.75 -1.00 3.47
C ILE A 366 -23.83 -1.71 4.47
N ASP A 367 -24.38 -2.65 5.24
CA ASP A 367 -23.71 -3.31 6.36
C ASP A 367 -23.99 -4.83 6.33
N PRO A 368 -23.24 -5.61 5.52
CA PRO A 368 -23.45 -7.05 5.39
C PRO A 368 -23.15 -7.85 6.65
N ALA A 369 -22.42 -7.27 7.60
CA ALA A 369 -22.01 -7.92 8.85
C ALA A 369 -23.04 -7.75 9.98
N VAL A 370 -24.11 -6.98 9.76
CA VAL A 370 -25.14 -6.75 10.77
C VAL A 370 -25.84 -8.06 11.13
N THR A 371 -25.92 -8.35 12.43
CA THR A 371 -26.59 -9.57 12.92
C THR A 371 -28.07 -9.33 13.26
N MET A 372 -28.49 -8.07 13.35
CA MET A 372 -29.83 -7.67 13.75
C MET A 372 -30.21 -6.31 13.18
N VAL A 373 -31.38 -6.22 12.55
CA VAL A 373 -31.93 -4.97 12.00
C VAL A 373 -33.14 -4.53 12.83
N LYS A 374 -33.09 -3.32 13.39
CA LYS A 374 -34.20 -2.72 14.13
C LYS A 374 -35.15 -2.01 13.19
N MET A 375 -36.45 -2.22 13.36
CA MET A 375 -37.47 -1.65 12.49
C MET A 375 -38.72 -1.22 13.24
N PRO A 376 -39.30 -0.04 12.97
CA PRO A 376 -40.56 0.35 13.59
C PRO A 376 -41.73 -0.57 13.18
N LYS A 377 -42.74 -0.67 14.03
CA LYS A 377 -43.95 -1.48 13.78
C LYS A 377 -45.10 -0.70 13.13
N GLY A 378 -46.05 -1.42 12.55
CA GLY A 378 -47.34 -0.89 12.09
C GLY A 378 -47.23 0.26 11.10
N ASN A 379 -48.08 1.28 11.25
CA ASN A 379 -48.13 2.44 10.34
C ASN A 379 -46.83 3.26 10.32
N ARG A 380 -46.03 3.18 11.38
CA ARG A 380 -44.74 3.88 11.45
C ARG A 380 -43.73 3.31 10.44
N LEU A 381 -43.75 2.00 10.22
CA LEU A 381 -42.94 1.33 9.20
C LEU A 381 -43.21 1.89 7.80
N GLN A 382 -44.48 2.02 7.42
CA GLN A 382 -44.88 2.55 6.12
C GLN A 382 -44.42 4.01 5.95
N ARG A 383 -44.55 4.81 7.01
CA ARG A 383 -44.08 6.20 7.01
C ARG A 383 -42.57 6.31 6.87
N MET A 384 -41.81 5.48 7.59
CA MET A 384 -40.35 5.40 7.48
C MET A 384 -39.93 5.01 6.05
N GLN A 385 -40.61 4.02 5.46
CA GLN A 385 -40.36 3.62 4.07
C GLN A 385 -40.58 4.79 3.11
N TYR A 386 -41.66 5.56 3.28
CA TYR A 386 -41.94 6.73 2.44
C TYR A 386 -40.88 7.83 2.60
N GLU A 387 -40.50 8.16 3.83
CA GLU A 387 -39.47 9.16 4.15
C GLU A 387 -38.11 8.77 3.55
N TRP A 388 -37.74 7.49 3.68
CA TRP A 388 -36.53 6.93 3.09
C TRP A 388 -36.58 6.94 1.57
N GLN A 389 -37.67 6.49 0.94
CA GLN A 389 -37.84 6.53 -0.52
C GLN A 389 -37.77 7.96 -1.07
N ALA A 390 -38.32 8.94 -0.36
CA ALA A 390 -38.21 10.35 -0.74
C ALA A 390 -36.77 10.87 -0.62
N ALA A 391 -35.98 10.38 0.33
CA ALA A 391 -34.54 10.68 0.42
C ALA A 391 -33.75 10.01 -0.72
N VAL A 392 -34.02 8.74 -1.01
CA VAL A 392 -33.40 8.00 -2.12
C VAL A 392 -33.69 8.69 -3.46
N LYS A 393 -34.92 9.13 -3.70
CA LYS A 393 -35.28 9.83 -4.94
C LYS A 393 -34.50 11.14 -5.10
N ARG A 394 -34.37 11.93 -4.02
CA ARG A 394 -33.56 13.16 -4.03
C ARG A 394 -32.10 12.87 -4.32
N TRP A 395 -31.56 11.84 -3.66
CA TRP A 395 -30.20 11.38 -3.86
C TRP A 395 -29.96 10.91 -5.31
N GLN A 396 -30.89 10.18 -5.91
CA GLN A 396 -30.80 9.73 -7.31
C GLN A 396 -30.74 10.91 -8.28
N THR A 397 -31.58 11.93 -8.10
CA THR A 397 -31.54 13.15 -8.92
C THR A 397 -30.20 13.88 -8.79
N GLU A 398 -29.66 13.96 -7.57
CA GLU A 398 -28.35 14.57 -7.33
C GLU A 398 -27.21 13.74 -7.95
N PHE A 399 -27.31 12.41 -7.86
CA PHE A 399 -26.38 11.47 -8.48
C PHE A 399 -26.37 11.63 -9.99
N GLU A 400 -27.53 11.60 -10.66
CA GLU A 400 -27.65 11.76 -12.11
C GLU A 400 -27.07 13.10 -12.57
N SER A 401 -27.40 14.20 -11.90
CA SER A 401 -26.86 15.52 -12.21
C SER A 401 -25.35 15.60 -12.04
N THR A 402 -24.82 14.97 -10.98
CA THR A 402 -23.38 14.95 -10.69
C THR A 402 -22.63 14.06 -11.68
N ALA A 403 -23.17 12.89 -12.00
CA ALA A 403 -22.62 12.00 -13.01
C ALA A 403 -22.58 12.68 -14.39
N GLU A 404 -23.63 13.41 -14.78
CA GLU A 404 -23.67 14.12 -16.06
C GLU A 404 -22.59 15.22 -16.14
N LYS A 405 -22.46 16.04 -15.09
CA LYS A 405 -21.40 17.07 -14.99
C LYS A 405 -20.00 16.46 -15.04
N LEU A 406 -19.76 15.38 -14.28
CA LEU A 406 -18.46 14.76 -14.19
C LEU A 406 -18.12 13.91 -15.43
N LEU A 407 -19.08 13.48 -16.23
CA LEU A 407 -18.85 12.68 -17.43
C LEU A 407 -18.90 13.50 -18.73
N THR A 408 -18.96 14.84 -18.67
CA THR A 408 -19.07 15.70 -19.86
C THR A 408 -17.96 15.46 -20.91
N GLY A 409 -16.77 14.97 -20.50
CA GLY A 409 -15.66 14.61 -21.40
C GLY A 409 -15.63 13.14 -21.88
N VAL A 410 -16.52 12.27 -21.38
CA VAL A 410 -16.58 10.86 -21.76
C VAL A 410 -17.68 10.67 -22.80
N THR A 411 -17.28 10.53 -24.06
CA THR A 411 -18.22 10.43 -25.20
C THR A 411 -18.66 9.00 -25.51
N ASP A 412 -17.91 8.00 -25.07
CA ASP A 412 -18.27 6.59 -25.27
C ASP A 412 -19.36 6.15 -24.28
N LEU A 413 -20.52 5.75 -24.81
CA LEU A 413 -21.70 5.38 -24.01
C LEU A 413 -21.44 4.15 -23.12
N ARG A 414 -20.72 3.14 -23.63
CA ARG A 414 -20.42 1.93 -22.85
C ARG A 414 -19.53 2.24 -21.64
N THR A 415 -18.54 3.11 -21.83
CA THR A 415 -17.68 3.58 -20.75
C THR A 415 -18.47 4.39 -19.73
N ARG A 416 -19.38 5.27 -20.17
CA ARG A 416 -20.28 6.01 -19.24
C ARG A 416 -21.13 5.07 -18.40
N GLU A 417 -21.76 4.07 -19.01
CA GLU A 417 -22.58 3.09 -18.30
C GLU A 417 -21.75 2.28 -17.30
N ALA A 418 -20.55 1.85 -17.69
CA ALA A 418 -19.64 1.13 -16.80
C ALA A 418 -19.24 1.99 -15.59
N VAL A 419 -18.95 3.28 -15.80
CA VAL A 419 -18.65 4.23 -14.72
C VAL A 419 -19.83 4.37 -13.77
N ILE A 420 -21.03 4.60 -14.30
CA ILE A 420 -22.24 4.79 -13.50
C ILE A 420 -22.50 3.54 -12.65
N ASN A 421 -22.41 2.35 -13.24
CA ASN A 421 -22.60 1.09 -12.53
C ASN A 421 -21.55 0.86 -11.43
N SER A 422 -20.28 1.22 -11.69
CA SER A 422 -19.21 1.12 -10.69
C SER A 422 -19.40 2.14 -9.56
N ALA A 423 -19.80 3.38 -9.87
CA ALA A 423 -20.09 4.41 -8.87
C ALA A 423 -21.25 4.02 -7.95
N MET A 424 -22.33 3.47 -8.53
CA MET A 424 -23.48 2.96 -7.76
C MET A 424 -23.08 1.80 -6.84
N ALA A 425 -22.19 0.91 -7.29
CA ALA A 425 -21.67 -0.17 -6.46
C ALA A 425 -20.83 0.35 -5.29
N LEU A 426 -19.95 1.32 -5.54
CA LEU A 426 -19.12 1.96 -4.50
C LEU A 426 -19.95 2.67 -3.42
N MET A 427 -21.13 3.18 -3.77
CA MET A 427 -22.02 3.85 -2.83
C MET A 427 -23.11 2.94 -2.26
N HIS A 428 -23.02 1.62 -2.48
CA HIS A 428 -24.00 0.64 -1.98
C HIS A 428 -25.44 0.87 -2.49
N ALA A 429 -25.57 1.46 -3.69
CA ALA A 429 -26.85 1.86 -4.29
C ALA A 429 -27.34 0.90 -5.40
N LYS A 430 -26.76 -0.30 -5.50
CA LYS A 430 -26.97 -1.26 -6.60
C LYS A 430 -28.09 -2.26 -6.36
#